data_AF-A0A5P2WI67-F1
#
_entry.id   AF-A0A5P2WI67-F1
#
_cell.length_a   1.000
_cell.length_b   1.000
_cell.length_c   1.000
_cell.angle_alpha   90.00
_cell.angle_beta   90.00
_cell.angle_gamma   90.00
#
_symmetry.space_group_name_H-M   'P 1'
#
loop_
_entity.id
_entity.type
_entity.pdbx_description
1 polymer ?
#
loop_
_entity_poly.entity_id
_entity_poly.type
_entity_poly.pdbx_seq_one_letter_code
_entity_poly.pdbx_strand_id
1 'polypeptide(L)'
;MVAEPVKTAAPETAAITVARLAAQDPGRHICYRAYIEGRGWLKPVCDGAAAGTAGAGQKIKSLNIAVSGTRGTAANAFVHNDHWKVPWNGVADGVDNYIGSTKPDYPYMLGFVINVGDGAVCQNAAVHDHGWGGLACDKPLGQAAGNYIFGGTLDDSLWLEAVRFTV
;
A
#
# COMPACT_ATOMS: atom_id res chain seq x y z
N MET A 1 -15.78 2.03 -41.55
CA MET A 1 -14.84 2.42 -40.49
C MET A 1 -14.54 1.17 -39.68
N VAL A 2 -13.34 0.62 -39.81
CA VAL A 2 -12.92 -0.55 -39.04
C VAL A 2 -12.52 -0.03 -37.67
N ALA A 3 -13.18 -0.48 -36.61
CA ALA A 3 -12.75 -0.17 -35.25
C ALA A 3 -11.39 -0.82 -35.03
N GLU A 4 -10.37 -0.01 -34.71
CA GLU A 4 -9.08 -0.53 -34.28
C GLU A 4 -9.28 -1.35 -32.99
N PRO A 5 -8.61 -2.50 -32.83
CA PRO A 5 -8.71 -3.24 -31.59
C PRO A 5 -8.18 -2.35 -30.47
N VAL A 6 -9.04 -2.05 -29.49
CA VAL A 6 -8.62 -1.44 -28.22
C VAL A 6 -7.65 -2.43 -27.61
N LYS A 7 -6.35 -2.16 -27.75
CA LYS A 7 -5.29 -2.89 -27.07
C LYS A 7 -5.59 -2.73 -25.58
N THR A 8 -6.10 -3.79 -24.95
CA THR A 8 -6.37 -3.81 -23.51
C THR A 8 -5.06 -3.41 -22.83
N ALA A 9 -5.02 -2.19 -22.30
CA ALA A 9 -3.84 -1.70 -21.59
C ALA A 9 -3.58 -2.67 -20.44
N ALA A 10 -2.34 -3.13 -20.31
CA ALA A 10 -1.95 -3.91 -19.14
C ALA A 10 -2.35 -3.13 -17.87
N PRO A 11 -2.88 -3.80 -16.84
CA PRO A 11 -3.32 -3.10 -15.63
C PRO A 11 -2.13 -2.31 -15.06
N GLU A 12 -2.29 -0.99 -14.89
CA GLU A 12 -1.24 -0.16 -14.29
C GLU A 12 -1.06 -0.56 -12.81
N THR A 13 -0.01 -1.33 -12.54
CA THR A 13 0.37 -1.77 -11.19
C THR A 13 1.31 -0.77 -10.52
N ALA A 14 1.54 -0.95 -9.23
CA ALA A 14 2.53 -0.17 -8.50
C ALA A 14 3.93 -0.32 -9.12
N ALA A 15 4.34 -1.55 -9.48
CA ALA A 15 5.64 -1.83 -10.08
C ALA A 15 5.86 -1.11 -11.43
N ILE A 16 4.85 -1.13 -12.31
CA ILE A 16 4.93 -0.41 -13.59
C ILE A 16 5.09 1.11 -13.35
N THR A 17 4.33 1.64 -12.38
CA THR A 17 4.32 3.06 -12.08
C THR A 17 5.65 3.52 -11.46
N VAL A 18 6.19 2.77 -10.49
CA VAL A 18 7.46 3.11 -9.85
C VAL A 18 8.64 3.00 -10.82
N ALA A 19 8.64 2.01 -11.71
CA ALA A 19 9.69 1.88 -12.72
C ALA A 19 9.69 3.06 -13.69
N ARG A 20 8.50 3.54 -14.10
CA ARG A 20 8.38 4.72 -14.97
C ARG A 20 8.86 5.99 -14.26
N LEU A 21 8.47 6.17 -13.00
CA LEU A 21 8.90 7.32 -12.20
C LEU A 21 10.42 7.32 -12.02
N ALA A 22 11.00 6.21 -11.56
CA ALA A 22 12.44 6.08 -11.33
C ALA A 22 13.30 6.24 -12.59
N ALA A 23 12.74 5.96 -13.78
CA ALA A 23 13.42 6.22 -15.05
C ALA A 23 13.48 7.71 -15.42
N GLN A 24 12.56 8.52 -14.90
CA GLN A 24 12.47 9.97 -15.14
C GLN A 24 13.15 10.77 -14.03
N ASP A 25 13.03 10.30 -12.79
CA ASP A 25 13.60 10.88 -11.59
C ASP A 25 14.33 9.77 -10.81
N PRO A 26 15.65 9.60 -11.00
CA PRO A 26 16.38 8.56 -10.31
C PRO A 26 16.48 8.87 -8.81
N GLY A 27 15.94 7.96 -7.98
CA GLY A 27 15.91 8.17 -6.54
C GLY A 27 15.16 7.08 -5.80
N ARG A 28 14.83 7.37 -4.54
CA ARG A 28 13.92 6.53 -3.75
C ARG A 28 12.49 6.91 -4.07
N HIS A 29 11.69 5.93 -4.47
CA HIS A 29 10.28 6.12 -4.76
C HIS A 29 9.46 4.97 -4.22
N ILE A 30 8.22 5.27 -3.81
CA ILE A 30 7.21 4.28 -3.46
C ILE A 30 5.92 4.58 -4.21
N CYS A 31 5.46 3.63 -5.01
CA CYS A 31 4.15 3.69 -5.65
C CYS A 31 3.24 2.60 -5.11
N TYR A 32 1.94 2.90 -5.07
CA TYR A 32 0.95 2.04 -4.45
C TYR A 32 -0.46 2.31 -4.97
N ARG A 33 -1.33 1.31 -4.87
CA ARG A 33 -2.77 1.43 -5.12
C ARG A 33 -3.56 0.63 -4.11
N ALA A 34 -4.80 1.06 -3.90
CA ALA A 34 -5.76 0.39 -3.04
C ALA A 34 -6.83 -0.35 -3.86
N TYR A 35 -7.21 -1.53 -3.38
CA TYR A 35 -8.42 -2.23 -3.81
C TYR A 35 -9.55 -1.89 -2.84
N ILE A 36 -10.62 -1.27 -3.36
CA ILE A 36 -11.81 -0.91 -2.58
C ILE A 36 -12.87 -1.99 -2.77
N GLU A 37 -13.47 -2.44 -1.66
CA GLU A 37 -14.58 -3.39 -1.68
C GLU A 37 -15.71 -2.93 -2.60
N GLY A 38 -16.17 -3.82 -3.48
CA GLY A 38 -17.24 -3.54 -4.46
C GLY A 38 -16.84 -2.60 -5.62
N ARG A 39 -15.63 -2.03 -5.63
CA ARG A 39 -15.18 -1.09 -6.67
C ARG A 39 -13.94 -1.56 -7.44
N GLY A 40 -13.07 -2.32 -6.81
CA GLY A 40 -11.86 -2.84 -7.45
C GLY A 40 -10.61 -2.00 -7.21
N TRP A 41 -9.58 -2.25 -8.02
CA TRP A 41 -8.31 -1.52 -7.97
C TRP A 41 -8.48 -0.07 -8.45
N LEU A 42 -8.05 0.88 -7.62
CA LEU A 42 -7.87 2.26 -8.02
C LEU A 42 -6.56 2.43 -8.81
N LYS A 43 -6.42 3.58 -9.48
CA LYS A 43 -5.16 3.93 -10.16
C LYS A 43 -4.01 4.04 -9.14
N PRO A 44 -2.79 3.61 -9.51
CA PRO A 44 -1.60 3.86 -8.70
C PRO A 44 -1.35 5.35 -8.46
N VAL A 45 -0.82 5.63 -7.28
CA VAL A 45 -0.28 6.91 -6.88
C VAL A 45 1.12 6.67 -6.30
N CYS A 46 1.91 7.71 -6.14
CA CYS A 46 3.26 7.61 -5.59
C CYS A 46 3.50 8.72 -4.55
N ASP A 47 4.49 8.51 -3.70
CA ASP A 47 5.16 9.54 -2.90
C ASP A 47 4.22 10.58 -2.25
N GLY A 48 3.49 10.11 -1.22
CA GLY A 48 2.64 10.94 -0.37
C GLY A 48 1.24 11.22 -0.92
N ALA A 49 0.95 10.90 -2.18
CA ALA A 49 -0.39 11.02 -2.74
C ALA A 49 -1.36 9.99 -2.14
N ALA A 50 -2.63 10.35 -1.93
CA ALA A 50 -3.58 9.47 -1.26
C ALA A 50 -4.04 8.31 -2.17
N ALA A 51 -3.92 7.07 -1.69
CA ALA A 51 -4.56 5.90 -2.28
C ALA A 51 -5.75 5.48 -1.41
N GLY A 52 -6.94 5.36 -2.01
CA GLY A 52 -8.18 5.04 -1.30
C GLY A 52 -9.17 6.20 -1.33
N THR A 53 -10.12 6.20 -0.39
CA THR A 53 -11.24 7.15 -0.35
C THR A 53 -11.50 7.59 1.09
N ALA A 54 -10.57 8.38 1.64
CA ALA A 54 -10.67 8.90 3.00
C ALA A 54 -11.98 9.68 3.21
N GLY A 55 -12.70 9.37 4.29
CA GLY A 55 -13.96 10.00 4.66
C GLY A 55 -15.18 9.50 3.89
N ALA A 56 -15.03 8.50 3.01
CA ALA A 56 -16.13 7.98 2.20
C ALA A 56 -16.78 6.71 2.75
N GLY A 57 -16.33 6.17 3.89
CA GLY A 57 -16.87 4.95 4.48
C GLY A 57 -16.49 3.66 3.73
N GLN A 58 -15.63 3.74 2.70
CA GLN A 58 -15.31 2.59 1.87
C GLN A 58 -14.10 1.81 2.40
N LYS A 59 -14.19 0.48 2.37
CA LYS A 59 -13.20 -0.42 2.96
C LYS A 59 -12.12 -0.80 1.95
N ILE A 60 -10.85 -0.66 2.36
CA ILE A 60 -9.73 -1.24 1.63
C ILE A 60 -9.63 -2.73 1.95
N LYS A 61 -9.54 -3.58 0.93
CA LYS A 61 -9.32 -5.04 1.10
C LYS A 61 -7.90 -5.48 0.78
N SER A 62 -7.21 -4.75 -0.08
CA SER A 62 -5.86 -5.08 -0.50
C SER A 62 -5.09 -3.83 -0.89
N LEU A 63 -3.79 -3.86 -0.65
CA LEU A 63 -2.83 -2.89 -1.17
C LEU A 63 -1.86 -3.59 -2.11
N ASN A 64 -1.49 -2.89 -3.17
CA ASN A 64 -0.39 -3.24 -4.05
C ASN A 64 0.66 -2.15 -3.96
N ILE A 65 1.87 -2.50 -3.56
CA ILE A 65 2.96 -1.59 -3.21
C ILE A 65 4.20 -2.01 -4.00
N ALA A 66 4.97 -1.05 -4.52
CA ALA A 66 6.28 -1.30 -5.12
C ALA A 66 7.20 -0.11 -4.84
N VAL A 67 8.50 -0.40 -4.73
CA VAL A 67 9.53 0.58 -4.38
C VAL A 67 10.68 0.58 -5.39
N SER A 68 11.45 1.65 -5.41
CA SER A 68 12.71 1.78 -6.14
C SER A 68 13.74 2.47 -5.26
N GLY A 69 15.01 2.04 -5.31
CA GLY A 69 16.10 2.69 -4.60
C GLY A 69 16.15 2.40 -3.09
N THR A 70 15.32 1.47 -2.60
CA THR A 70 15.19 1.17 -1.17
C THR A 70 15.57 -0.27 -0.81
N ARG A 71 16.19 -1.03 -1.73
CA ARG A 71 16.58 -2.44 -1.52
C ARG A 71 15.41 -3.35 -1.14
N GLY A 72 14.24 -3.09 -1.70
CA GLY A 72 13.03 -3.84 -1.52
C GLY A 72 12.13 -3.31 -0.41
N THR A 73 10.96 -3.92 -0.32
CA THR A 73 9.94 -3.64 0.70
C THR A 73 9.36 -4.94 1.21
N ALA A 74 9.00 -4.97 2.49
CA ALA A 74 8.19 -6.04 3.03
C ALA A 74 7.03 -5.46 3.82
N ALA A 75 5.90 -6.16 3.78
CA ALA A 75 4.65 -5.68 4.37
C ALA A 75 3.73 -6.83 4.73
N ASN A 76 2.77 -6.54 5.61
CA ASN A 76 1.68 -7.43 5.95
C ASN A 76 0.40 -6.65 6.28
N ALA A 77 -0.76 -7.27 6.06
CA ALA A 77 -2.06 -6.69 6.39
C ALA A 77 -2.57 -7.18 7.75
N PHE A 78 -3.09 -6.26 8.55
CA PHE A 78 -3.90 -6.56 9.73
C PHE A 78 -5.36 -6.49 9.30
N VAL A 79 -6.07 -7.63 9.31
CA VAL A 79 -7.41 -7.73 8.72
C VAL A 79 -8.49 -8.00 9.76
N HIS A 80 -9.73 -7.61 9.46
CA HIS A 80 -10.86 -7.72 10.37
C HIS A 80 -11.11 -9.17 10.83
N ASN A 81 -11.29 -9.38 12.13
CA ASN A 81 -11.45 -10.65 12.86
C ASN A 81 -10.28 -11.66 12.76
N ASP A 82 -9.59 -11.70 11.63
CA ASP A 82 -8.53 -12.69 11.36
C ASP A 82 -7.12 -12.15 11.67
N HIS A 83 -6.97 -10.83 11.85
CA HIS A 83 -5.75 -10.15 12.26
C HIS A 83 -4.54 -10.48 11.36
N TRP A 84 -3.47 -11.06 11.90
CA TRP A 84 -2.28 -11.46 11.14
C TRP A 84 -2.49 -12.84 10.48
N LYS A 85 -3.34 -12.88 9.46
CA LYS A 85 -3.71 -14.13 8.78
C LYS A 85 -2.63 -14.69 7.86
N VAL A 86 -1.82 -13.82 7.25
CA VAL A 86 -0.81 -14.21 6.26
C VAL A 86 0.60 -13.95 6.79
N PRO A 87 1.60 -14.77 6.42
CA PRO A 87 2.97 -14.53 6.83
C PRO A 87 3.51 -13.24 6.23
N TRP A 88 4.50 -12.68 6.90
CA TRP A 88 5.24 -11.52 6.42
C TRP A 88 5.85 -11.78 5.04
N ASN A 89 5.59 -10.89 4.07
CA ASN A 89 6.07 -11.04 2.69
C ASN A 89 6.95 -9.86 2.27
N GLY A 90 8.12 -10.17 1.70
CA GLY A 90 9.09 -9.20 1.21
C GLY A 90 9.44 -9.41 -0.25
N VAL A 91 9.66 -8.32 -0.97
CA VAL A 91 10.01 -8.31 -2.39
C VAL A 91 11.14 -7.32 -2.67
N ALA A 92 11.88 -7.55 -3.75
CA ALA A 92 12.92 -6.63 -4.22
C ALA A 92 12.32 -5.35 -4.85
N ASP A 93 13.17 -4.35 -5.11
CA ASP A 93 12.79 -3.16 -5.86
C ASP A 93 12.16 -3.53 -7.22
N GLY A 94 11.16 -2.76 -7.64
CA GLY A 94 10.46 -2.95 -8.92
C GLY A 94 9.52 -4.15 -8.97
N VAL A 95 9.29 -4.86 -7.86
CA VAL A 95 8.35 -5.98 -7.78
C VAL A 95 7.08 -5.58 -7.03
N ASP A 96 5.93 -6.01 -7.54
CA ASP A 96 4.64 -5.78 -6.88
C ASP A 96 4.53 -6.62 -5.59
N ASN A 97 4.47 -5.95 -4.43
CA ASN A 97 4.08 -6.54 -3.16
C ASN A 97 2.57 -6.39 -2.97
N TYR A 98 1.86 -7.50 -2.76
CA TYR A 98 0.43 -7.50 -2.48
C TYR A 98 0.19 -7.91 -1.02
N ILE A 99 -0.59 -7.11 -0.30
CA ILE A 99 -1.08 -7.45 1.04
C ILE A 99 -2.60 -7.38 1.10
N GLY A 100 -3.21 -8.15 2.00
CA GLY A 100 -4.66 -8.37 2.01
C GLY A 100 -5.10 -9.28 0.86
N SER A 101 -6.34 -9.14 0.40
CA SER A 101 -6.88 -9.97 -0.68
C SER A 101 -8.04 -9.29 -1.39
N THR A 102 -8.21 -9.60 -2.67
CA THR A 102 -9.34 -9.14 -3.49
C THR A 102 -10.52 -10.12 -3.49
N LYS A 103 -10.39 -11.27 -2.82
CA LYS A 103 -11.46 -12.28 -2.80
C LYS A 103 -12.71 -11.73 -2.09
N PRO A 104 -13.93 -12.01 -2.60
CA PRO A 104 -15.16 -11.49 -2.01
C PRO A 104 -15.33 -11.82 -0.52
N ASP A 105 -14.98 -13.04 -0.12
CA ASP A 105 -15.11 -13.59 1.24
C ASP A 105 -13.94 -13.27 2.18
N TYR A 106 -12.88 -12.63 1.67
CA TYR A 106 -11.74 -12.26 2.50
C TYR A 106 -12.02 -10.97 3.28
N PRO A 107 -11.62 -10.85 4.56
CA PRO A 107 -11.90 -9.65 5.35
C PRO A 107 -11.21 -8.40 4.80
N TYR A 108 -11.76 -7.23 5.13
CA TYR A 108 -11.12 -5.95 4.82
C TYR A 108 -9.96 -5.66 5.79
N MET A 109 -9.12 -4.70 5.40
CA MET A 109 -7.94 -4.29 6.17
C MET A 109 -8.33 -3.26 7.24
N LEU A 110 -7.83 -3.50 8.46
CA LEU A 110 -7.85 -2.56 9.57
C LEU A 110 -6.58 -1.72 9.59
N GLY A 111 -5.47 -2.35 9.23
CA GLY A 111 -4.16 -1.73 9.19
C GLY A 111 -3.14 -2.56 8.44
N PHE A 112 -1.90 -2.17 8.57
CA PHE A 112 -0.77 -2.81 7.92
C PHE A 112 0.50 -2.52 8.70
N VAL A 113 1.52 -3.29 8.36
CA VAL A 113 2.92 -3.08 8.73
C VAL A 113 3.71 -3.04 7.44
N ILE A 114 4.69 -2.14 7.36
CA ILE A 114 5.52 -1.96 6.18
C ILE A 114 6.94 -1.57 6.59
N ASN A 115 7.92 -2.01 5.80
CA ASN A 115 9.28 -1.53 5.85
C ASN A 115 9.94 -1.46 4.48
N VAL A 116 11.10 -0.82 4.44
CA VAL A 116 12.05 -0.87 3.33
C VAL A 116 13.40 -1.42 3.76
N GLY A 117 14.20 -1.90 2.80
CA GLY A 117 15.53 -2.44 3.05
C GLY A 117 16.62 -1.38 3.27
N ASP A 118 16.40 -0.16 2.78
CA ASP A 118 17.30 0.99 2.85
C ASP A 118 16.52 2.30 2.94
N GLY A 119 17.00 3.23 3.76
CA GLY A 119 16.27 4.46 4.07
C GLY A 119 15.23 4.25 5.16
N ALA A 120 14.12 4.99 5.07
CA ALA A 120 12.99 4.90 5.98
C ALA A 120 11.70 5.01 5.15
N VAL A 121 10.65 4.29 5.53
CA VAL A 121 9.31 4.46 4.98
C VAL A 121 8.45 5.22 5.99
N CYS A 122 7.76 6.26 5.52
CA CYS A 122 6.74 6.94 6.28
C CYS A 122 5.36 6.55 5.79
N GLN A 123 4.44 6.38 6.73
CA GLN A 123 3.04 6.09 6.48
C GLN A 123 2.15 7.14 7.15
N ASN A 124 1.02 7.43 6.51
CA ASN A 124 -0.12 8.09 7.13
C ASN A 124 -1.38 7.36 6.67
N ALA A 125 -2.14 6.82 7.61
CA ALA A 125 -3.33 6.02 7.36
C ALA A 125 -4.59 6.82 7.71
N ALA A 126 -5.60 6.77 6.84
CA ALA A 126 -6.94 7.23 7.15
C ALA A 126 -7.79 6.07 7.64
N VAL A 127 -8.27 6.16 8.88
CA VAL A 127 -9.14 5.18 9.52
C VAL A 127 -10.56 5.74 9.57
N HIS A 128 -11.55 4.89 9.28
CA HIS A 128 -12.95 5.25 9.36
C HIS A 128 -13.27 5.90 10.71
N ASP A 129 -14.10 6.94 10.71
CA ASP A 129 -14.48 7.77 11.87
C ASP A 129 -13.34 8.49 12.63
N HIS A 130 -12.08 8.23 12.29
CA HIS A 130 -10.90 8.85 12.93
C HIS A 130 -10.09 9.72 11.98
N GLY A 131 -10.30 9.61 10.66
CA GLY A 131 -9.57 10.37 9.66
C GLY A 131 -8.09 9.99 9.61
N TRP A 132 -7.24 10.93 9.18
CA TRP A 132 -5.80 10.73 9.05
C TRP A 132 -5.10 10.75 10.41
N GLY A 133 -4.37 9.67 10.72
CA GLY A 133 -3.66 9.53 11.99
C GLY A 133 -2.38 10.37 12.13
N GLY A 134 -1.92 10.99 11.03
CA GLY A 134 -0.67 11.76 10.99
C GLY A 134 0.50 10.97 10.39
N LEU A 135 1.55 11.68 9.99
CA LEU A 135 2.74 11.07 9.40
C LEU A 135 3.59 10.41 10.47
N ALA A 136 3.91 9.12 10.30
CA ALA A 136 4.83 8.37 11.14
C ALA A 136 5.79 7.56 10.27
N CYS A 137 7.07 7.49 10.65
CA CYS A 137 8.08 6.78 9.89
C CYS A 137 8.67 5.62 10.69
N ASP A 138 9.11 4.58 9.99
CA ASP A 138 9.98 3.59 10.62
C ASP A 138 11.33 4.21 10.98
N LYS A 139 12.06 3.54 11.87
CA LYS A 139 13.42 3.92 12.25
C LYS A 139 14.38 2.95 11.57
N PRO A 140 15.45 3.45 10.91
CA PRO A 140 16.41 2.60 10.22
C PRO A 140 16.98 1.48 11.11
N LEU A 141 17.39 0.37 10.47
CA LEU A 141 18.06 -0.76 11.12
C LEU A 141 19.16 -0.29 12.10
N GLY A 142 19.07 -0.73 13.36
CA GLY A 142 20.00 -0.35 14.43
C GLY A 142 19.55 0.83 15.31
N GLN A 143 18.45 1.50 14.98
CA GLN A 143 17.89 2.59 15.79
C GLN A 143 16.64 2.22 16.61
N ALA A 144 16.07 1.02 16.40
CA ALA A 144 14.98 0.44 17.19
C ALA A 144 14.86 -1.09 16.99
N ALA A 145 14.12 -1.76 17.89
CA ALA A 145 13.73 -3.16 17.71
C ALA A 145 12.65 -3.25 16.61
N GLY A 146 13.01 -3.87 15.48
CA GLY A 146 12.18 -3.93 14.27
C GLY A 146 12.38 -2.69 13.39
N ASN A 147 12.73 -2.91 12.12
CA ASN A 147 12.73 -1.89 11.08
C ASN A 147 11.41 -2.01 10.32
N TYR A 148 10.30 -1.59 10.94
CA TYR A 148 8.98 -1.53 10.32
C TYR A 148 8.09 -0.54 11.07
N ILE A 149 7.06 -0.02 10.40
CA ILE A 149 6.06 0.88 10.97
C ILE A 149 4.66 0.31 10.78
N PHE A 150 3.83 0.41 11.83
CA PHE A 150 2.41 0.11 11.76
C PHE A 150 1.61 1.35 11.34
N GLY A 151 0.57 1.14 10.52
CA GLY A 151 -0.44 2.14 10.20
C GLY A 151 -1.84 1.54 10.17
N GLY A 152 -2.84 2.32 10.55
CA GLY A 152 -4.23 1.89 10.66
C GLY A 152 -4.68 1.75 12.11
N THR A 153 -5.51 0.74 12.39
CA THR A 153 -6.11 0.50 13.71
C THR A 153 -6.02 -0.97 14.12
N LEU A 154 -6.03 -1.21 15.43
CA LEU A 154 -6.17 -2.54 16.03
C LEU A 154 -7.59 -2.77 16.59
N ASP A 155 -8.47 -1.78 16.44
CA ASP A 155 -9.88 -1.89 16.81
C ASP A 155 -10.66 -2.52 15.66
N ASP A 156 -11.20 -3.72 15.88
CA ASP A 156 -11.95 -4.50 14.90
C ASP A 156 -13.28 -3.85 14.48
N SER A 157 -13.75 -2.82 15.18
CA SER A 157 -14.94 -2.05 14.79
C SER A 157 -14.69 -1.01 13.70
N LEU A 158 -13.42 -0.71 13.41
CA LEU A 158 -12.98 0.32 12.45
C LEU A 158 -12.42 -0.32 11.17
N TRP A 159 -11.98 0.49 10.20
CA TRP A 159 -11.29 0.00 9.00
C TRP A 159 -10.43 1.06 8.33
N LEU A 160 -9.53 0.60 7.46
CA LEU A 160 -8.70 1.45 6.62
C LEU A 160 -9.47 1.96 5.40
N GLU A 161 -9.46 3.29 5.19
CA GLU A 161 -10.12 3.95 4.06
C GLU A 161 -9.14 4.50 3.03
N ALA A 162 -7.95 4.94 3.48
CA ALA A 162 -6.89 5.43 2.61
C ALA A 162 -5.50 5.32 3.25
N VAL A 163 -4.47 5.39 2.41
CA VAL A 163 -3.06 5.41 2.83
C VAL A 163 -2.27 6.45 2.05
N ARG A 164 -1.19 6.92 2.67
CA ARG A 164 -0.09 7.67 2.04
C ARG A 164 1.22 7.06 2.49
N PHE A 165 2.13 6.85 1.55
CA PHE A 165 3.49 6.38 1.79
C PHE A 165 4.53 7.29 1.14
N THR A 166 5.68 7.47 1.79
CA THR A 166 6.89 8.12 1.25
C THR A 166 8.14 7.34 1.67
N VAL A 167 9.24 7.46 0.93
CA VAL A 167 10.56 6.84 1.20
C VAL A 167 11.72 7.82 0.98
#